data_AF-G5HGS8-F1
#
_entry.id   AF-G5HGS8-F1
#
_cell.length_a   1.000
_cell.length_b   1.000
_cell.length_c   1.000
_cell.angle_alpha   90.00
_cell.angle_beta   90.00
_cell.angle_gamma   90.00
#
_symmetry.space_group_name_H-M   'P 1'
#
loop_
_entity.id
_entity.type
_entity.pdbx_description
1 polymer ?
#
loop_
_entity_poly.entity_id
_entity_poly.type
_entity_poly.pdbx_seq_one_letter_code
_entity_poly.pdbx_strand_id
1 'polypeptide(L)'
;MPGIVTEYNNICIFCGKPTNIEHHLIYGNGRRKLADEDGLIVPCCADCHTLGRNTEKIHGNPKAEKMSKMMGQLAYEAYIGNRENFRRRYGESYL
;
A
#
# COMPACT_ATOMS: atom_id res chain seq x y z
N MET A 1 6.28 2.82 11.32
CA MET A 1 5.38 2.11 12.25
C MET A 1 5.02 0.81 11.55
N PRO A 2 4.99 -0.36 12.23
CA PRO A 2 4.64 -1.60 11.52
C PRO A 2 3.26 -1.44 10.87
N GLY A 3 3.17 -1.80 9.59
CA GLY A 3 1.92 -1.71 8.85
C GLY A 3 0.91 -2.75 9.32
N ILE A 4 -0.38 -2.54 8.99
CA ILE A 4 -1.47 -3.44 9.43
C ILE A 4 -1.71 -4.63 8.48
N VAL A 5 -1.00 -4.68 7.35
CA VAL A 5 -1.27 -5.64 6.27
C VAL A 5 -0.53 -6.96 6.49
N THR A 6 0.62 -6.93 7.14
CA THR A 6 1.47 -8.11 7.36
C THR A 6 2.33 -7.94 8.60
N GLU A 7 2.63 -9.03 9.29
CA GLU A 7 3.58 -9.07 10.40
C GLU A 7 5.05 -9.06 9.94
N TYR A 8 5.33 -9.38 8.66
CA TYR A 8 6.68 -9.53 8.12
C TYR A 8 7.29 -8.21 7.64
N ASN A 9 7.61 -7.30 8.56
CA ASN A 9 8.05 -5.93 8.26
C ASN A 9 9.36 -5.79 7.46
N ASN A 10 10.12 -6.87 7.27
CA ASN A 10 11.41 -6.88 6.60
C ASN A 10 11.48 -7.82 5.39
N ILE A 11 10.33 -8.29 4.89
CA ILE A 11 10.23 -9.19 3.75
C ILE A 11 9.31 -8.57 2.70
N CYS A 12 9.80 -8.42 1.47
CA CYS A 12 8.99 -7.87 0.37
C CYS A 12 7.74 -8.72 0.14
N ILE A 13 6.55 -8.12 0.22
CA ILE A 13 5.30 -8.89 0.10
C ILE A 13 5.12 -9.53 -1.28
N PHE A 14 5.75 -8.97 -2.31
CA PHE A 14 5.57 -9.41 -3.69
C PHE A 14 6.52 -10.54 -4.10
N CYS A 15 7.74 -10.56 -3.56
CA CYS A 15 8.77 -11.50 -4.03
C CYS A 15 9.52 -12.25 -2.90
N GLY A 16 9.22 -11.95 -1.63
CA GLY A 16 9.83 -12.64 -0.49
C GLY A 16 11.29 -12.28 -0.20
N LYS A 17 11.92 -11.38 -0.98
CA LYS A 17 13.28 -10.92 -0.68
C LYS A 17 13.32 -10.06 0.59
N PRO A 18 14.39 -10.13 1.40
CA PRO A 18 14.61 -9.18 2.48
C PRO A 18 14.57 -7.73 2.00
N THR A 19 13.97 -6.84 2.79
CA THR A 19 13.92 -5.42 2.49
C THR A 19 13.72 -4.58 3.74
N ASN A 20 14.15 -3.33 3.68
CA ASN A 20 13.84 -2.27 4.64
C ASN A 20 13.09 -1.10 3.97
N ILE A 21 12.63 -1.30 2.72
CA ILE A 21 11.95 -0.28 1.93
C ILE A 21 10.44 -0.45 2.14
N GLU A 22 9.78 0.67 2.41
CA GLU A 22 8.34 0.75 2.60
C GLU A 22 7.64 1.26 1.33
N HIS A 23 6.43 0.76 1.10
CA HIS A 23 5.51 1.23 0.08
C HIS A 23 4.16 1.60 0.72
N HIS A 24 3.72 2.84 0.53
CA HIS A 24 2.38 3.29 0.93
C HIS A 24 1.33 2.73 -0.02
N LEU A 25 0.37 1.96 0.48
CA LEU A 25 -0.71 1.40 -0.34
C LEU A 25 -1.68 2.48 -0.84
N ILE A 26 -1.90 3.52 -0.03
CA ILE A 26 -2.65 4.71 -0.42
C ILE A 26 -1.69 5.89 -0.54
N TYR A 27 -1.59 6.46 -1.73
CA TYR A 27 -0.65 7.53 -2.06
C TYR A 27 -1.22 8.51 -3.11
N GLY A 28 -0.45 9.55 -3.40
CA GLY A 28 -0.86 10.68 -4.24
C GLY A 28 -1.70 11.71 -3.47
N ASN A 29 -1.80 12.94 -4.01
CA ASN A 29 -2.63 14.02 -3.46
C ASN A 29 -2.43 14.28 -1.95
N GLY A 30 -1.19 14.18 -1.46
CA GLY A 30 -0.88 14.41 -0.03
C GLY A 30 -1.34 13.30 0.94
N ARG A 31 -1.85 12.16 0.45
CA ARG A 31 -2.45 11.10 1.29
C ARG A 31 -1.45 10.22 2.04
N ARG A 32 -0.14 10.36 1.80
CA ARG A 32 0.89 9.52 2.44
C ARG A 32 0.81 9.60 3.97
N LYS A 33 0.63 10.81 4.52
CA LYS A 33 0.50 11.01 5.97
C LYS A 33 -0.70 10.25 6.57
N LEU A 34 -1.83 10.22 5.86
CA LEU A 34 -3.01 9.46 6.30
C LEU A 34 -2.74 7.95 6.29
N ALA A 35 -2.03 7.47 5.26
CA ALA A 35 -1.59 6.08 5.17
C ALA A 35 -0.57 5.72 6.27
N ASP A 36 0.32 6.64 6.66
CA ASP A 36 1.21 6.49 7.83
C ASP A 36 0.41 6.33 9.12
N GLU A 37 -0.55 7.22 9.37
CA GLU A 37 -1.42 7.20 10.55
C GLU A 37 -2.26 5.92 10.64
N ASP A 38 -2.70 5.38 9.50
CA ASP A 38 -3.50 4.15 9.42
C ASP A 38 -2.66 2.87 9.32
N GLY A 39 -1.33 2.98 9.23
CA GLY A 39 -0.46 1.83 8.97
C GLY A 39 -0.73 1.12 7.63
N LEU A 40 -1.25 1.83 6.61
CA LEU A 40 -1.47 1.31 5.25
C LEU A 40 -0.16 1.31 4.43
N ILE A 41 0.85 0.66 4.99
CA ILE A 41 2.21 0.59 4.47
C ILE A 41 2.64 -0.88 4.46
N VAL A 42 3.36 -1.27 3.41
CA VAL A 42 3.89 -2.63 3.27
C VAL A 42 5.38 -2.62 2.95
N PRO A 43 6.13 -3.64 3.39
CA PRO A 43 7.51 -3.82 2.96
C PRO A 43 7.57 -4.24 1.49
N CYS A 44 8.31 -3.50 0.67
CA CYS A 44 8.42 -3.73 -0.77
C CYS A 44 9.83 -3.39 -1.26
N CYS A 45 10.56 -4.38 -1.79
CA CYS A 45 11.91 -4.16 -2.27
C CYS A 45 11.96 -3.19 -3.47
N ALA A 46 13.13 -2.58 -3.70
CA ALA A 46 13.29 -1.56 -4.73
C ALA A 46 12.87 -2.04 -6.13
N ASP A 47 13.17 -3.30 -6.49
CA ASP A 47 12.79 -3.90 -7.77
C ASP A 47 11.27 -3.91 -7.97
N CYS A 48 10.52 -4.41 -6.96
CA CYS A 48 9.06 -4.46 -6.99
C CYS A 48 8.41 -3.09 -6.76
N HIS A 49 9.13 -2.15 -6.16
CA HIS A 49 8.59 -0.83 -5.83
C HIS A 49 8.73 0.16 -7.00
N THR A 50 9.96 0.45 -7.44
CA THR A 50 10.26 1.57 -8.37
C THR A 50 11.30 1.24 -9.44
N LEU A 51 12.23 0.31 -9.20
CA LEU A 51 13.40 0.08 -10.06
C LEU A 51 13.18 -0.98 -11.16
N GLY A 52 12.30 -1.95 -10.95
CA GLY A 52 12.04 -3.02 -11.92
C GLY A 52 11.42 -2.56 -13.24
N ARG A 53 11.22 -3.50 -14.17
CA ARG A 53 10.44 -3.22 -15.40
C ARG A 53 9.02 -2.84 -15.01
N ASN A 54 8.33 -2.02 -15.82
CA ASN A 54 6.96 -1.60 -15.50
C ASN A 54 6.03 -2.80 -15.26
N THR A 55 6.23 -3.94 -15.91
CA THR A 55 5.44 -5.15 -15.67
C THR A 55 5.72 -5.86 -14.33
N GLU A 56 6.79 -5.48 -13.63
CA GLU A 56 7.30 -6.15 -12.42
C GLU A 56 7.31 -5.25 -11.18
N LYS A 57 6.96 -3.96 -11.34
CA LYS A 57 6.91 -2.98 -10.25
C LYS A 57 5.54 -2.33 -10.11
N ILE A 58 5.29 -1.76 -8.93
CA ILE A 58 4.05 -1.02 -8.64
C ILE A 58 4.04 0.31 -9.37
N HIS A 59 5.02 1.19 -9.11
CA HIS A 59 5.01 2.53 -9.67
C HIS A 59 5.39 2.53 -11.15
N GLY A 60 4.55 3.16 -11.98
CA GLY A 60 4.64 3.09 -13.43
C GLY A 60 3.82 1.95 -14.06
N ASN A 61 3.03 1.22 -13.26
CA ASN A 61 2.11 0.19 -13.72
C ASN A 61 0.67 0.48 -13.24
N PRO A 62 -0.19 1.10 -14.08
CA PRO A 62 -1.52 1.53 -13.65
C PRO A 62 -2.39 0.43 -13.05
N LYS A 63 -2.23 -0.83 -13.50
CA LYS A 63 -2.97 -1.97 -12.94
C LYS A 63 -2.46 -2.31 -11.54
N ALA A 64 -1.14 -2.37 -11.34
CA ALA A 64 -0.55 -2.62 -10.03
C ALA A 64 -0.84 -1.48 -9.04
N GLU A 65 -0.79 -0.22 -9.50
CA GLU A 65 -1.16 0.95 -8.71
C GLU A 65 -2.62 0.89 -8.22
N LYS A 66 -3.55 0.50 -9.11
CA LYS A 66 -4.95 0.28 -8.71
C LYS A 66 -5.08 -0.84 -7.68
N MET A 67 -4.42 -1.97 -7.90
CA MET A 67 -4.45 -3.11 -6.97
C MET A 67 -3.83 -2.76 -5.61
N SER A 68 -2.75 -1.96 -5.57
CA SER A 68 -2.16 -1.44 -4.33
C SER A 68 -3.19 -0.65 -3.52
N LYS A 69 -3.91 0.27 -4.18
CA LYS A 69 -4.95 1.07 -3.53
C LYS A 69 -6.15 0.24 -3.06
N MET A 70 -6.56 -0.75 -3.85
CA MET A 70 -7.60 -1.71 -3.45
C MET A 70 -7.17 -2.52 -2.21
N MET A 71 -5.92 -2.99 -2.15
CA MET A 71 -5.37 -3.68 -0.97
C MET A 71 -5.38 -2.78 0.26
N GLY A 72 -4.97 -1.51 0.12
CA GLY A 72 -5.02 -0.54 1.21
C GLY A 72 -6.44 -0.31 1.74
N GLN A 73 -7.42 -0.17 0.86
CA GLN A 73 -8.82 -0.05 1.27
C GLN A 73 -9.35 -1.32 1.93
N LEU A 74 -9.05 -2.50 1.40
CA LEU A 74 -9.45 -3.78 2.01
C LEU A 74 -8.88 -3.93 3.42
N ALA A 75 -7.60 -3.58 3.63
CA ALA A 75 -6.99 -3.61 4.95
C ALA A 75 -7.63 -2.60 5.91
N TYR A 76 -7.90 -1.38 5.45
CA TYR A 76 -8.63 -0.39 6.24
C TYR A 76 -10.03 -0.89 6.64
N GLU A 77 -10.78 -1.45 5.68
CA GLU A 77 -12.13 -1.99 5.89
C GLU A 77 -12.14 -3.22 6.82
N ALA A 78 -11.04 -3.98 6.88
CA ALA A 78 -10.93 -5.16 7.73
C ALA A 78 -10.57 -4.81 9.19
N TYR A 79 -9.75 -3.78 9.41
CA TYR A 79 -9.10 -3.55 10.71
C TYR A 79 -9.35 -2.18 11.36
N ILE A 80 -9.76 -1.16 10.60
CA ILE A 80 -9.88 0.22 11.10
C ILE A 80 -11.33 0.70 11.08
N GLY A 81 -12.03 0.52 9.98
CA GLY A 81 -13.36 1.08 9.80
C GLY A 81 -14.13 0.38 8.68
N ASN A 82 -15.19 1.02 8.19
CA ASN A 82 -15.94 0.53 7.03
C ASN A 82 -15.66 1.41 5.79
N ARG A 83 -16.32 1.09 4.67
CA ARG A 83 -16.15 1.83 3.41
C ARG A 83 -16.49 3.31 3.50
N GLU A 84 -17.49 3.68 4.28
CA GLU A 84 -17.88 5.09 4.46
C GLU A 84 -16.81 5.86 5.23
N ASN A 85 -16.23 5.24 6.27
CA ASN A 85 -15.07 5.79 6.98
C ASN A 85 -13.88 5.99 6.02
N PHE A 86 -13.59 5.01 5.17
CA PHE A 86 -12.53 5.10 4.16
C PHE A 86 -12.78 6.27 3.19
N ARG A 87 -13.99 6.36 2.62
CA ARG A 87 -14.36 7.45 1.70
C ARG A 87 -14.27 8.82 2.36
N ARG A 88 -14.69 8.95 3.62
CA ARG A 88 -14.55 10.21 4.38
C ARG A 88 -13.09 10.57 4.61
N ARG A 89 -12.22 9.59 4.88
CA ARG A 89 -10.81 9.80 5.17
C ARG A 89 -9.96 10.08 3.94
N TYR A 90 -10.23 9.37 2.83
CA TYR A 90 -9.41 9.41 1.61
C TYR A 90 -10.06 10.12 0.42
N GLY A 91 -11.37 10.39 0.48
CA GLY A 91 -12.14 11.13 -0.52
C GLY A 91 -12.69 10.30 -1.69
N GLU A 92 -12.32 9.02 -1.80
CA GLU A 92 -12.75 8.13 -2.88
C GLU A 92 -12.82 6.67 -2.41
N SER A 93 -13.41 5.80 -3.25
CA SER A 93 -13.36 4.34 -3.11
C SER A 93 -12.59 3.77 -4.30
N TYR A 94 -11.73 2.79 -4.02
CA TYR A 94 -11.01 1.99 -4.99
C TYR A 94 -11.64 0.61 -5.22
N LEU A 95 -12.59 0.22 -4.36
CA LEU A 95 -13.50 -0.92 -4.52
C LEU A 95 -14.84 -0.50 -5.14
#